data_AF-A0A933KX50-F1
#
_entry.id   AF-A0A933KX50-F1
#
_cell.length_a   1.000
_cell.length_b   1.000
_cell.length_c   1.000
_cell.angle_alpha   90.00
_cell.angle_beta   90.00
_cell.angle_gamma   90.00
#
_symmetry.space_group_name_H-M   'P 1'
#
loop_
_entity.id
_entity.type
_entity.pdbx_description
1 polymer ?
#
loop_
_entity_poly.entity_id
_entity_poly.type
_entity_poly.pdbx_seq_one_letter_code
_entity_poly.pdbx_strand_id
1 'polypeptide(L)'
;MKTGIRLIAAAVALALPAVASAHVSVWPRESTQGATERYTIRIPTEGTVATTTAELDVPEGVIVEVLLAPSGWKHQVTRRDDRIVAIVWQVDVKPGEFIEVGFVARNPRQGAQIVWTLRQRFADGTMTDWTNGPQGLRPTAITRLAAMARPESR
;
A
#
# COMPACT_ATOMS: atom_id res chain seq x y z
N MET A 1 29.55 56.22 28.70
CA MET A 1 28.10 56.17 28.36
C MET A 1 28.04 56.07 26.84
N LYS A 2 27.51 55.05 26.16
CA LYS A 2 26.33 54.23 26.42
C LYS A 2 26.56 52.82 25.83
N THR A 3 26.32 51.80 26.64
CA THR A 3 26.28 50.39 26.23
C THR A 3 24.99 50.14 25.45
N GLY A 4 25.08 49.67 24.22
CA GLY A 4 23.91 49.25 23.42
C GLY A 4 23.88 47.72 23.32
N ILE A 5 22.99 47.09 24.07
CA ILE A 5 22.74 45.64 24.05
C ILE A 5 22.19 45.26 22.67
N ARG A 6 22.90 44.39 21.94
CA ARG A 6 22.39 43.75 20.73
C ARG A 6 21.56 42.52 21.14
N LEU A 7 20.24 42.63 21.05
CA LEU A 7 19.33 41.48 21.14
C LEU A 7 19.44 40.68 19.84
N ILE A 8 20.15 39.54 19.89
CA ILE A 8 20.08 38.53 18.84
C ILE A 8 18.82 37.71 19.12
N ALA A 9 17.74 37.99 18.38
CA ALA A 9 16.55 37.16 18.39
C ALA A 9 16.88 35.83 17.69
N ALA A 10 17.18 34.80 18.46
CA ALA A 10 17.29 33.44 17.94
C ALA A 10 15.88 32.94 17.57
N ALA A 11 15.55 32.98 16.28
CA ALA A 11 14.36 32.33 15.75
C ALA A 11 14.56 30.81 15.87
N VAL A 12 14.04 30.23 16.96
CA VAL A 12 13.92 28.78 17.08
C VAL A 12 12.84 28.34 16.10
N ALA A 13 13.25 27.93 14.90
CA ALA A 13 12.38 27.20 14.00
C ALA A 13 12.07 25.85 14.66
N LEU A 14 10.91 25.74 15.30
CA LEU A 14 10.34 24.47 15.70
C LEU A 14 10.15 23.63 14.44
N ALA A 15 11.11 22.76 14.15
CA ALA A 15 10.94 21.68 13.21
C ALA A 15 9.89 20.74 13.82
N LEU A 16 8.62 20.97 13.49
CA LEU A 16 7.58 19.98 13.74
C LEU A 16 8.04 18.70 13.04
N PRO A 17 8.17 17.56 13.75
CA PRO A 17 8.43 16.30 13.07
C PRO A 17 7.28 16.12 12.08
N ALA A 18 7.60 16.13 10.79
CA ALA A 18 6.66 15.67 9.79
C ALA A 18 6.29 14.25 10.22
N VAL A 19 5.04 14.05 10.62
CA VAL A 19 4.51 12.71 10.84
C VAL A 19 4.54 12.08 9.46
N ALA A 20 5.65 11.44 9.13
CA ALA A 20 5.78 10.64 7.93
C ALA A 20 4.81 9.48 8.11
N SER A 21 3.56 9.70 7.69
CA SER A 21 2.53 8.67 7.64
C SER A 21 3.01 7.63 6.62
N ALA A 22 3.62 6.58 7.14
CA ALA A 22 4.11 5.42 6.43
C ALA A 22 3.05 4.32 6.59
N HIS A 23 1.84 4.59 6.10
CA HIS A 23 0.81 3.55 6.04
C HIS A 23 1.03 2.69 4.79
N VAL A 24 0.75 1.38 4.91
CA VAL A 24 0.69 0.51 3.74
C VAL A 24 -0.30 1.09 2.74
N SER A 25 0.13 1.13 1.47
CA SER A 25 -0.58 1.84 0.42
C SER A 25 -0.48 1.14 -0.91
N VAL A 26 -1.59 1.11 -1.64
CA VAL A 26 -1.70 0.51 -2.98
C VAL A 26 -1.82 1.59 -4.06
N TRP A 27 -1.22 1.36 -5.23
CA TRP A 27 -1.37 2.18 -6.43
C TRP A 27 -1.67 1.29 -7.63
N PRO A 28 -2.39 1.78 -8.66
CA PRO A 28 -2.96 3.13 -8.74
C PRO A 28 -4.15 3.34 -7.80
N ARG A 29 -4.42 4.60 -7.42
CA ARG A 29 -5.57 4.98 -6.59
C ARG A 29 -6.86 5.15 -7.38
N GLU A 30 -6.73 5.28 -8.69
CA GLU A 30 -7.84 5.40 -9.64
C GLU A 30 -7.49 4.57 -10.87
N SER A 31 -8.47 3.87 -11.43
CA SER A 31 -8.32 3.11 -12.66
C SER A 31 -9.70 2.96 -13.33
N THR A 32 -9.78 2.17 -14.39
CA THR A 32 -11.00 1.93 -15.16
C THR A 32 -11.48 0.50 -14.96
N GLN A 33 -12.80 0.30 -14.94
CA GLN A 33 -13.42 -1.02 -14.95
C GLN A 33 -12.87 -1.87 -16.11
N GLY A 34 -12.48 -3.11 -15.82
CA GLY A 34 -11.95 -4.05 -16.80
C GLY A 34 -10.54 -3.75 -17.33
N ALA A 35 -9.90 -2.64 -16.95
CA ALA A 35 -8.52 -2.34 -17.33
C ALA A 35 -7.54 -3.32 -16.68
N THR A 36 -6.44 -3.61 -17.38
CA THR A 36 -5.29 -4.32 -16.82
C THR A 36 -4.26 -3.31 -16.36
N GLU A 37 -3.92 -3.37 -15.07
CA GLU A 37 -3.05 -2.41 -14.41
C GLU A 37 -1.88 -3.11 -13.74
N ARG A 38 -0.77 -2.39 -13.60
CA ARG A 38 0.27 -2.75 -12.63
C ARG A 38 -0.11 -2.15 -11.27
N TYR A 39 -0.34 -3.03 -10.31
CA TYR A 39 -0.49 -2.67 -8.92
C TYR A 39 0.84 -2.71 -8.17
N THR A 40 1.09 -1.69 -7.37
CA THR A 40 2.24 -1.59 -6.46
C THR A 40 1.73 -1.38 -5.05
N ILE A 41 2.22 -2.16 -4.08
CA ILE A 41 1.93 -1.96 -2.67
C ILE A 41 3.24 -1.58 -1.97
N ARG A 42 3.27 -0.40 -1.35
CA ARG A 42 4.38 0.03 -0.49
C ARG A 42 4.12 -0.42 0.94
N ILE A 43 5.09 -1.09 1.54
CA ILE A 43 5.02 -1.68 2.87
C ILE A 43 6.17 -1.13 3.72
N PRO A 44 5.95 -0.06 4.47
CA PRO A 44 6.92 0.47 5.44
C PRO A 44 6.81 -0.23 6.81
N THR A 45 7.90 -0.23 7.56
CA THR A 45 7.93 -0.65 8.97
C THR A 45 7.99 0.58 9.88
N GLU A 46 6.82 1.05 10.34
CA GLU A 46 6.72 2.21 11.25
C GLU A 46 7.08 1.89 12.71
N GLY A 47 6.98 0.62 13.10
CA GLY A 47 7.25 0.16 14.46
C GLY A 47 8.74 -0.04 14.76
N THR A 48 9.02 -0.61 15.93
CA THR A 48 10.39 -0.89 16.41
C THR A 48 10.88 -2.30 16.11
N VAL A 49 10.04 -3.14 15.51
CA VAL A 49 10.34 -4.53 15.13
C VAL A 49 10.14 -4.74 13.63
N ALA A 50 10.92 -5.64 13.03
CA ALA A 50 10.90 -5.86 11.59
C ALA A 50 9.56 -6.41 11.10
N THR A 51 9.16 -6.02 9.89
CA THR A 51 8.09 -6.69 9.15
C THR A 51 8.63 -7.99 8.59
N THR A 52 7.94 -9.10 8.89
CA THR A 52 8.32 -10.44 8.45
C THR A 52 7.42 -10.98 7.35
N THR A 53 6.19 -10.47 7.24
CA THR A 53 5.23 -10.89 6.21
C THR A 53 4.31 -9.75 5.80
N ALA A 54 4.01 -9.69 4.51
CA ALA A 54 2.90 -8.90 3.98
C ALA A 54 1.92 -9.83 3.26
N GLU A 55 0.63 -9.63 3.52
CA GLU A 55 -0.44 -10.45 2.97
C GLU A 55 -1.43 -9.58 2.21
N LEU A 56 -1.90 -10.08 1.07
CA LEU A 56 -2.97 -9.51 0.28
C LEU A 56 -4.03 -10.58 0.01
N ASP A 57 -5.29 -10.32 0.38
CA ASP A 57 -6.42 -11.06 -0.19
C ASP A 57 -6.87 -10.37 -1.48
N VAL A 58 -6.95 -11.12 -2.58
CA VAL A 58 -7.34 -10.61 -3.89
C VAL A 58 -8.88 -10.48 -3.92
N PRO A 59 -9.43 -9.26 -4.07
CA PRO A 59 -10.87 -9.06 -4.06
C PRO A 59 -11.58 -9.78 -5.20
N GLU A 60 -12.86 -10.10 -5.02
CA GLU A 60 -13.64 -10.70 -6.09
C GLU A 60 -13.68 -9.81 -7.35
N GLY A 61 -13.67 -10.45 -8.52
CA GLY A 61 -13.66 -9.76 -9.82
C GLY A 61 -12.28 -9.26 -10.26
N VAL A 62 -11.30 -9.14 -9.36
CA VAL A 62 -9.89 -8.88 -9.71
C VAL A 62 -9.24 -10.18 -10.18
N ILE A 63 -8.55 -10.14 -11.31
CA ILE A 63 -7.80 -11.28 -11.85
C ILE A 63 -6.32 -10.92 -11.88
N VAL A 64 -5.53 -11.52 -10.98
CA VAL A 64 -4.07 -11.37 -10.99
C VAL A 64 -3.48 -12.23 -12.11
N GLU A 65 -2.75 -11.59 -13.01
CA GLU A 65 -2.19 -12.22 -14.22
C GLU A 65 -0.70 -12.51 -14.04
N VAL A 66 0.05 -11.57 -13.45
CA VAL A 66 1.50 -11.67 -13.30
C VAL A 66 1.91 -11.13 -11.94
N LEU A 67 2.79 -11.84 -11.21
CA LEU A 67 3.42 -11.31 -10.01
C LEU A 67 4.79 -10.73 -10.35
N LEU A 68 5.14 -9.59 -9.74
CA LEU A 68 6.52 -9.13 -9.73
C LEU A 68 7.35 -10.12 -8.90
N ALA A 69 8.39 -10.68 -9.50
CA ALA A 69 9.27 -11.65 -8.84
C ALA A 69 10.75 -11.21 -8.96
N PRO A 70 11.20 -10.24 -8.14
CA PRO A 70 12.62 -9.91 -8.09
C PRO A 70 13.42 -11.12 -7.59
N SER A 71 14.64 -11.26 -8.07
CA SER A 71 15.52 -12.36 -7.65
C SER A 71 15.66 -12.39 -6.13
N GLY A 72 15.51 -13.57 -5.53
CA GLY A 72 15.63 -13.78 -4.08
C GLY A 72 14.36 -13.51 -3.26
N TRP A 73 13.29 -12.97 -3.85
CA TRP A 73 12.03 -12.74 -3.12
C TRP A 73 11.21 -14.04 -3.01
N LYS A 74 10.71 -14.31 -1.81
CA LYS A 74 9.83 -15.45 -1.55
C LYS A 74 8.39 -14.99 -1.44
N HIS A 75 7.52 -15.56 -2.25
CA HIS A 75 6.09 -15.37 -2.13
C HIS A 75 5.35 -16.70 -2.24
N GLN A 76 4.17 -16.77 -1.64
CA GLN A 76 3.24 -17.87 -1.76
C GLN A 76 1.92 -17.32 -2.31
N VAL A 77 1.25 -18.12 -3.14
CA VAL A 77 -0.06 -17.77 -3.69
C VAL A 77 -1.05 -18.87 -3.33
N THR A 78 -2.23 -18.47 -2.86
CA THR A 78 -3.37 -19.38 -2.70
C THR A 78 -4.26 -19.26 -3.93
N ARG A 79 -4.67 -20.40 -4.47
CA ARG A 79 -5.59 -20.46 -5.62
C ARG A 79 -6.91 -21.12 -5.22
N ARG A 80 -8.00 -20.65 -5.81
CA ARG A 80 -9.27 -21.38 -5.92
C ARG A 80 -9.54 -21.56 -7.40
N ASP A 81 -9.62 -22.81 -7.82
CA ASP A 81 -9.48 -23.19 -9.24
C ASP A 81 -8.20 -22.56 -9.81
N ASP A 82 -8.29 -21.89 -10.96
CA ASP A 82 -7.15 -21.20 -11.58
C ASP A 82 -6.96 -19.75 -11.08
N ARG A 83 -7.86 -19.22 -10.22
CA ARG A 83 -7.79 -17.83 -9.75
C ARG A 83 -6.90 -17.72 -8.51
N ILE A 84 -5.92 -16.81 -8.54
CA ILE A 84 -5.19 -16.39 -7.34
C ILE A 84 -6.14 -15.60 -6.44
N VAL A 85 -6.32 -16.07 -5.21
CA VAL A 85 -7.21 -15.44 -4.21
C VAL A 85 -6.44 -14.81 -3.05
N ALA A 86 -5.18 -15.16 -2.84
CA ALA A 86 -4.32 -14.51 -1.86
C ALA A 86 -2.86 -14.58 -2.27
N ILE A 87 -2.08 -13.59 -1.85
CA ILE A 87 -0.63 -13.50 -2.03
C ILE A 87 0.00 -13.20 -0.68
N VAL A 88 1.05 -13.94 -0.34
CA VAL A 88 1.83 -13.74 0.90
C VAL A 88 3.28 -13.57 0.52
N TRP A 89 3.87 -12.42 0.86
CA TRP A 89 5.29 -12.13 0.68
C TRP A 89 6.04 -12.32 2.00
N GLN A 90 7.10 -13.12 1.96
CA GLN A 90 8.05 -13.27 3.07
C GLN A 90 9.16 -12.24 2.91
N VAL A 91 9.35 -11.39 3.92
CA VAL A 91 10.19 -10.19 3.85
C VAL A 91 10.96 -10.02 5.16
N ASP A 92 11.99 -9.18 5.16
CA ASP A 92 12.69 -8.72 6.35
C ASP A 92 12.90 -7.21 6.22
N VAL A 93 11.90 -6.43 6.64
CA VAL A 93 11.90 -4.96 6.49
C VAL A 93 12.13 -4.33 7.85
N LYS A 94 13.29 -3.72 8.07
CA LYS A 94 13.66 -3.20 9.39
C LYS A 94 12.91 -1.92 9.73
N PRO A 95 12.82 -1.54 11.02
CA PRO A 95 12.32 -0.23 11.44
C PRO A 95 12.89 0.92 10.62
N GLY A 96 12.03 1.80 10.11
CA GLY A 96 12.42 2.95 9.29
C GLY A 96 12.67 2.64 7.81
N GLU A 97 12.56 1.38 7.39
CA GLU A 97 12.66 0.97 5.98
C GLU A 97 11.28 0.73 5.37
N PHE A 98 11.23 0.68 4.05
CA PHE A 98 10.08 0.22 3.30
C PHE A 98 10.49 -0.62 2.10
N ILE A 99 9.56 -1.45 1.63
CA ILE A 99 9.68 -2.16 0.37
C ILE A 99 8.47 -1.89 -0.53
N GLU A 100 8.58 -2.28 -1.79
CA GLU A 100 7.45 -2.32 -2.72
C GLU A 100 7.30 -3.72 -3.30
N VAL A 101 6.11 -4.30 -3.15
CA VAL A 101 5.67 -5.50 -3.88
C VAL A 101 4.81 -5.05 -5.06
N GLY A 102 4.70 -5.87 -6.10
CA GLY A 102 3.82 -5.54 -7.22
C GLY A 102 3.29 -6.74 -7.97
N PHE A 103 2.25 -6.51 -8.74
CA PHE A 103 1.60 -7.51 -9.60
C PHE A 103 0.84 -6.79 -10.72
N VAL A 104 0.55 -7.50 -11.81
CA VAL A 104 -0.34 -7.05 -12.87
C VAL A 104 -1.68 -7.75 -12.66
N ALA A 105 -2.76 -6.99 -12.68
CA ALA A 105 -4.10 -7.52 -12.53
C ALA A 105 -5.11 -6.80 -13.41
N ARG A 106 -6.11 -7.56 -13.89
CA ARG A 106 -7.29 -7.01 -14.53
C ARG A 106 -8.36 -6.67 -13.51
N ASN A 107 -8.89 -5.46 -13.61
CA ASN A 107 -9.92 -4.94 -12.73
C ASN A 107 -11.28 -5.61 -12.96
N PRO A 108 -12.17 -5.60 -11.95
CA PRO A 108 -13.57 -5.94 -12.13
C PRO A 108 -14.19 -5.10 -13.25
N ARG A 109 -15.11 -5.71 -14.01
CA ARG A 109 -15.85 -5.02 -15.09
C ARG A 109 -17.03 -4.18 -14.59
N GLN A 110 -17.27 -4.18 -13.28
CA GLN A 110 -18.37 -3.50 -12.63
C GLN A 110 -17.95 -3.05 -11.22
N GLY A 111 -18.73 -2.16 -10.60
CA GLY A 111 -18.44 -1.61 -9.28
C GLY A 111 -17.63 -0.31 -9.33
N ALA A 112 -17.67 0.45 -8.23
CA ALA A 112 -17.07 1.79 -8.14
C ALA A 112 -15.66 1.80 -7.53
N GLN A 113 -15.23 0.70 -6.90
CA GLN A 113 -13.92 0.61 -6.26
C GLN A 113 -13.48 -0.84 -6.05
N ILE A 114 -12.17 -1.02 -5.89
CA ILE A 114 -11.53 -2.23 -5.36
C ILE A 114 -11.07 -1.90 -3.93
N VAL A 115 -11.39 -2.78 -2.99
CA VAL A 115 -10.92 -2.69 -1.59
C VAL A 115 -9.89 -3.79 -1.38
N TRP A 116 -8.63 -3.42 -1.22
CA TRP A 116 -7.53 -4.36 -1.03
C TRP A 116 -7.43 -4.76 0.43
N THR A 117 -7.60 -6.05 0.74
CA THR A 117 -7.40 -6.56 2.10
C THR A 117 -5.91 -6.80 2.34
N LEU A 118 -5.29 -5.99 3.20
CA LEU A 118 -3.85 -5.90 3.39
C LEU A 118 -3.51 -6.13 4.86
N ARG A 119 -2.64 -7.10 5.14
CA ARG A 119 -2.17 -7.38 6.51
C ARG A 119 -0.64 -7.40 6.55
N GLN A 120 -0.09 -6.86 7.62
CA GLN A 120 1.35 -6.83 7.89
C GLN A 120 1.62 -7.56 9.19
N ARG A 121 2.56 -8.52 9.19
CA ARG A 121 3.01 -9.22 10.41
C ARG A 121 4.42 -8.80 10.77
N PHE A 122 4.68 -8.73 12.06
CA PHE A 122 5.95 -8.29 12.62
C PHE A 122 6.69 -9.42 13.34
N ALA A 123 7.98 -9.20 13.60
CA ALA A 123 8.86 -10.19 14.21
C ALA A 123 8.46 -10.58 15.66
N ASP A 124 7.71 -9.73 16.36
CA ASP A 124 7.16 -10.01 17.68
C ASP A 124 5.85 -10.85 17.64
N GLY A 125 5.40 -11.23 16.45
CA GLY A 125 4.17 -12.00 16.22
C GLY A 125 2.91 -11.16 16.13
N THR A 126 2.99 -9.83 16.32
CA THR A 126 1.85 -8.93 16.15
C THR A 126 1.50 -8.76 14.67
N MET A 127 0.29 -8.27 14.41
CA MET A 127 -0.23 -8.05 13.07
C MET A 127 -1.07 -6.78 13.02
N THR A 128 -0.94 -6.03 11.93
CA THR A 128 -1.75 -4.85 11.62
C THR A 128 -2.59 -5.09 10.37
N ASP A 129 -3.88 -4.77 10.45
CA ASP A 129 -4.78 -4.62 9.31
C ASP A 129 -4.64 -3.20 8.73
N TRP A 130 -4.31 -3.12 7.45
CA TRP A 130 -4.12 -1.87 6.70
C TRP A 130 -5.26 -1.53 5.75
N THR A 131 -6.34 -2.30 5.82
CA THR A 131 -7.60 -2.07 5.10
C THR A 131 -8.58 -1.31 5.96
N ASN A 132 -8.71 -1.71 7.22
CA ASN A 132 -9.57 -1.06 8.18
C ASN A 132 -8.77 -0.10 9.08
N GLY A 133 -9.32 1.06 9.34
CA GLY A 133 -8.81 2.05 10.27
C GLY A 133 -9.90 2.54 11.22
N PRO A 134 -9.58 3.45 12.15
CA PRO A 134 -10.53 3.95 13.15
C PRO A 134 -11.79 4.60 12.57
N GLN A 135 -11.73 5.07 11.31
CA GLN A 135 -12.83 5.72 10.60
C GLN A 135 -13.41 4.84 9.47
N GLY A 136 -13.19 3.53 9.51
CA GLY A 136 -13.61 2.59 8.46
C GLY A 136 -12.49 2.31 7.46
N LEU A 137 -12.84 2.11 6.19
CA LEU A 137 -11.86 1.75 5.16
C LEU A 137 -10.78 2.83 5.00
N ARG A 138 -9.51 2.41 5.01
CA ARG A 138 -8.39 3.30 4.76
C ARG A 138 -8.35 3.68 3.28
N PRO A 139 -8.26 4.98 2.93
CA PRO A 139 -8.12 5.40 1.54
C PRO A 139 -6.87 4.83 0.85
N THR A 140 -5.88 4.38 1.64
CA THR A 140 -4.65 3.74 1.16
C THR A 140 -4.82 2.31 0.67
N ALA A 141 -5.94 1.68 1.00
CA ALA A 141 -6.32 0.34 0.57
C ALA A 141 -7.38 0.34 -0.54
N ILE A 142 -7.66 1.49 -1.16
CA ILE A 142 -8.74 1.64 -2.14
C ILE A 142 -8.19 2.08 -3.49
N THR A 143 -8.65 1.42 -4.56
CA THR A 143 -8.56 1.90 -5.95
C THR A 143 -9.95 2.22 -6.45
N ARG A 144 -10.23 3.48 -6.78
CA ARG A 144 -11.51 3.89 -7.38
C ARG A 144 -11.57 3.47 -8.85
N LEU A 145 -12.75 3.06 -9.32
CA LEU A 145 -12.97 2.60 -10.69
C LEU A 145 -13.94 3.54 -11.42
N ALA A 146 -13.46 4.12 -12.53
CA ALA A 146 -14.30 4.77 -13.51
C ALA A 146 -14.93 3.73 -14.46
N ALA A 147 -16.10 4.03 -15.01
CA ALA A 147 -16.71 3.21 -16.04
C ALA A 147 -15.83 3.18 -17.29
N MET A 148 -15.74 2.02 -17.94
CA MET A 148 -15.06 1.92 -19.24
C MET A 148 -15.87 2.70 -20.27
N ALA A 149 -15.24 3.64 -20.97
CA ALA A 149 -15.87 4.34 -22.07
C ALA A 149 -16.29 3.31 -23.14
N ARG A 150 -17.56 3.32 -23.55
CA ARG A 150 -18.03 2.48 -24.64
C ARG A 150 -17.44 3.07 -25.93
N PRO A 151 -16.71 2.29 -26.76
CA PRO A 151 -16.27 2.80 -28.05
C PRO A 151 -17.50 3.19 -28.87
N GLU A 152 -17.50 4.39 -29.45
CA GLU A 152 -18.55 4.82 -30.38
C GLU A 152 -18.58 3.86 -31.57
N SER A 153 -19.76 3.33 -31.88
CA SER A 153 -19.99 2.57 -33.10
C SER A 153 -19.81 3.51 -34.30
N ARG A 154 -18.85 3.21 -35.18
CA ARG A 154 -18.79 3.79 -36.53
C ARG A 154 -19.85 3.17 -37.42
#